data_AF-A0A1H4QJU7-F1
#
_entry.id   AF-A0A1H4QJU7-F1
#
_cell.length_a   1.000
_cell.length_b   1.000
_cell.length_c   1.000
_cell.angle_alpha   90.00
_cell.angle_beta   90.00
_cell.angle_gamma   90.00
#
_symmetry.space_group_name_H-M   'P 1'
#
loop_
_entity.id
_entity.type
_entity.pdbx_description
1 polymer ?
#
loop_
_entity_poly.entity_id
_entity_poly.type
_entity_poly.pdbx_seq_one_letter_code
_entity_poly.pdbx_strand_id
1 'polypeptide(L)'
;MTGTMAPEPVREEHHSVGELVAQAGEQLSRLVRQEVALAKEELAEKGRRAGRGGGLLGAAGAVAYAGLLFLAAAATAALSLTMSLWAAALIVTGVLFALAAVLAATGRAQLRRAAPPTPEEALGSVRTDVEEIKERAHR
;
A
#
# COMPACT_ATOMS: atom_id res chain seq x y z
N MET A 1 -32.23 -75.84 15.95
CA MET A 1 -30.77 -75.67 15.70
C MET A 1 -30.47 -74.19 15.83
N THR A 2 -30.07 -73.78 17.03
CA THR A 2 -29.76 -72.40 17.42
C THR A 2 -28.33 -72.06 16.98
N GLY A 3 -28.20 -71.20 15.97
CA GLY A 3 -26.92 -70.70 15.48
C GLY A 3 -26.39 -69.59 16.38
N THR A 4 -25.23 -69.83 17.00
CA THR A 4 -24.52 -68.91 17.87
C THR A 4 -24.01 -67.69 17.08
N MET A 5 -24.52 -66.49 17.38
CA MET A 5 -23.92 -65.22 16.96
C MET A 5 -22.66 -64.99 17.79
N ALA A 6 -21.50 -65.25 17.19
CA ALA A 6 -20.22 -64.85 17.79
C ALA A 6 -20.14 -63.31 17.80
N PRO A 7 -19.67 -62.68 18.89
CA PRO A 7 -19.48 -61.24 18.92
C PRO A 7 -18.35 -60.87 17.96
N GLU A 8 -18.62 -60.00 16.98
CA GLU A 8 -17.56 -59.37 16.21
C GLU A 8 -16.71 -58.52 17.16
N PRO A 9 -15.39 -58.70 17.21
CA PRO A 9 -14.55 -57.83 18.02
C PRO A 9 -14.57 -56.44 17.40
N VAL A 10 -15.26 -55.51 18.05
CA VAL A 10 -15.10 -54.08 17.80
C VAL A 10 -13.63 -53.79 18.08
N ARG A 11 -12.84 -53.63 17.01
CA ARG A 11 -11.47 -53.13 17.11
C ARG A 11 -11.60 -51.69 17.64
N GLU A 12 -11.40 -51.51 18.94
CA GLU A 12 -11.10 -50.18 19.48
C GLU A 12 -9.79 -49.73 18.83
N GLU A 13 -9.89 -48.91 17.78
CA GLU A 13 -8.75 -48.20 17.21
C GLU A 13 -8.27 -47.17 18.23
N HIS A 14 -7.49 -47.64 19.21
CA HIS A 14 -6.66 -46.78 20.05
C HIS A 14 -5.62 -46.13 19.15
N HIS A 15 -6.00 -44.99 18.56
CA HIS A 15 -5.09 -44.14 17.81
C HIS A 15 -3.89 -43.83 18.69
N SER A 16 -2.69 -44.21 18.24
CA SER A 16 -1.50 -43.99 19.05
C SER A 16 -1.22 -42.48 19.13
N VAL A 17 -0.57 -42.03 20.21
CA VAL A 17 -0.16 -40.62 20.38
C VAL A 17 0.67 -40.13 19.19
N GLY A 18 1.45 -41.01 18.55
CA GLY A 18 2.21 -40.68 17.34
C GLY A 18 1.34 -40.39 16.11
N GLU A 19 0.18 -41.03 16.01
CA GLU A 19 -0.77 -40.88 14.91
C GLU A 19 -1.56 -39.56 15.04
N LEU A 20 -1.92 -39.18 16.26
CA LEU A 20 -2.52 -37.87 16.57
C LEU A 20 -1.56 -36.71 16.30
N VAL A 21 -0.27 -36.85 16.64
CA VAL A 21 0.76 -35.84 16.34
C VAL A 21 0.98 -35.71 14.83
N ALA A 22 1.01 -36.83 14.10
CA ALA A 22 1.10 -36.81 12.64
C ALA A 22 -0.13 -36.10 12.01
N GLN A 23 -1.33 -36.40 12.49
CA GLN A 23 -2.57 -35.79 12.01
C GLN A 23 -2.65 -34.30 12.35
N ALA A 24 -2.21 -33.88 13.53
CA ALA A 24 -2.13 -32.47 13.92
C ALA A 24 -1.12 -31.70 13.06
N GLY A 25 0.04 -32.30 12.75
CA GLY A 25 1.03 -31.72 11.82
C GLY A 25 0.48 -31.56 10.40
N GLU A 26 -0.27 -32.56 9.92
CA GLU A 26 -0.98 -32.50 8.63
C GLU A 26 -2.03 -31.39 8.60
N GLN A 27 -2.80 -31.22 9.69
CA GLN A 27 -3.77 -30.14 9.83
C GLN A 27 -3.12 -28.76 9.87
N LEU A 28 -2.03 -28.59 10.63
CA LEU A 28 -1.31 -27.33 10.69
C LEU A 28 -0.68 -26.97 9.33
N SER A 29 -0.09 -27.94 8.64
CA SER A 29 0.44 -27.76 7.28
C SER A 29 -0.65 -27.33 6.30
N ARG A 30 -1.84 -27.93 6.39
CA ARG A 30 -3.01 -27.52 5.59
C ARG A 30 -3.46 -26.09 5.92
N LEU A 31 -3.54 -25.74 7.20
CA LEU A 31 -3.93 -24.40 7.65
C LEU A 31 -2.95 -23.33 7.16
N VAL A 32 -1.64 -23.56 7.31
CA VAL A 32 -0.60 -22.63 6.84
C VAL A 32 -0.71 -22.43 5.32
N ARG A 33 -0.93 -23.50 4.55
CA ARG A 33 -1.13 -23.40 3.10
C ARG A 33 -2.39 -22.60 2.74
N GLN A 34 -3.46 -22.73 3.51
CA GLN A 34 -4.70 -21.97 3.32
C GLN A 34 -4.51 -20.49 3.64
N GLU A 35 -3.86 -20.15 4.76
CA GLU A 35 -3.55 -18.75 5.11
C GLU A 35 -2.66 -18.09 4.06
N VAL A 36 -1.66 -18.82 3.54
CA VAL A 36 -0.83 -18.32 2.43
C VAL A 36 -1.67 -18.13 1.15
N ALA A 37 -2.61 -19.02 0.86
CA ALA A 37 -3.50 -18.88 -0.30
C ALA A 37 -4.43 -17.67 -0.16
N LEU A 38 -5.02 -17.48 1.03
CA LEU A 38 -5.87 -16.35 1.37
C LEU A 38 -5.10 -15.03 1.28
N ALA A 39 -3.91 -14.96 1.89
CA ALA A 39 -3.06 -13.78 1.84
C ALA A 39 -2.67 -13.43 0.40
N LYS A 40 -2.38 -14.43 -0.45
CA LYS A 40 -2.11 -14.21 -1.89
C LYS A 40 -3.32 -13.61 -2.60
N GLU A 41 -4.52 -14.10 -2.31
CA GLU A 41 -5.76 -13.59 -2.91
C GLU A 41 -6.03 -12.14 -2.47
N GLU A 42 -5.92 -11.86 -1.17
CA GLU A 42 -6.12 -10.51 -0.64
C GLU A 42 -5.07 -9.52 -1.18
N LEU A 43 -3.81 -9.93 -1.29
CA LEU A 43 -2.75 -9.14 -1.92
C LEU A 43 -3.00 -8.92 -3.41
N ALA A 44 -3.47 -9.94 -4.13
CA ALA A 44 -3.84 -9.82 -5.54
C ALA A 44 -5.01 -8.85 -5.72
N GLU A 45 -6.02 -8.90 -4.84
CA GLU A 45 -7.17 -8.02 -4.90
C GLU A 45 -6.79 -6.58 -4.55
N LYS A 46 -6.04 -6.36 -3.46
CA LYS A 46 -5.46 -5.05 -3.10
C LYS A 46 -4.61 -4.51 -4.24
N GLY A 47 -3.75 -5.34 -4.83
CA GLY A 47 -2.92 -4.99 -5.98
C GLY A 47 -3.74 -4.60 -7.20
N ARG A 48 -4.82 -5.32 -7.51
CA ARG A 48 -5.74 -4.97 -8.61
C ARG A 48 -6.47 -3.65 -8.35
N ARG A 49 -6.97 -3.41 -7.14
CA ARG A 49 -7.65 -2.16 -6.79
C ARG A 49 -6.67 -0.98 -6.83
N ALA A 50 -5.49 -1.12 -6.23
CA ALA A 50 -4.43 -0.12 -6.28
C ALA A 50 -3.95 0.13 -7.71
N GLY A 51 -3.78 -0.92 -8.52
CA GLY A 51 -3.37 -0.83 -9.93
C GLY A 51 -4.40 -0.12 -10.80
N ARG A 52 -5.71 -0.43 -10.65
CA ARG A 52 -6.78 0.29 -11.35
C ARG A 52 -6.86 1.75 -10.92
N GLY A 53 -6.83 2.01 -9.62
CA GLY A 53 -6.86 3.37 -9.09
C GLY A 53 -5.66 4.20 -9.55
N GLY A 54 -4.45 3.65 -9.42
CA GLY A 54 -3.21 4.27 -9.90
C GLY A 54 -3.20 4.47 -11.42
N GLY A 55 -3.68 3.50 -12.18
CA GLY A 55 -3.80 3.59 -13.64
C GLY A 55 -4.78 4.68 -14.09
N LEU A 56 -5.96 4.76 -13.47
CA LEU A 56 -6.95 5.81 -13.77
C LEU A 56 -6.44 7.20 -13.40
N LEU A 57 -5.79 7.36 -12.24
CA LEU A 57 -5.18 8.61 -11.83
C LEU A 57 -4.03 9.01 -12.77
N GLY A 58 -3.21 8.05 -13.21
CA GLY A 58 -2.16 8.29 -14.20
C GLY A 58 -2.73 8.75 -15.54
N ALA A 59 -3.78 8.09 -16.04
CA ALA A 59 -4.47 8.48 -17.27
C ALA A 59 -5.12 9.86 -17.16
N ALA A 60 -5.80 10.15 -16.04
CA ALA A 60 -6.37 11.47 -15.78
C ALA A 60 -5.29 12.56 -15.76
N GLY A 61 -4.14 12.28 -15.13
CA GLY A 61 -2.98 13.19 -15.13
C GLY A 61 -2.44 13.44 -16.54
N ALA A 62 -2.32 12.40 -17.38
CA ALA A 62 -1.87 12.54 -18.75
C ALA A 62 -2.83 13.38 -19.60
N VAL A 63 -4.15 13.14 -19.48
CA VAL A 63 -5.18 13.92 -20.17
C VAL A 63 -5.18 15.38 -19.69
N ALA A 64 -5.09 15.61 -18.38
CA ALA A 64 -5.00 16.95 -17.81
C ALA A 64 -3.75 17.70 -18.28
N TYR A 65 -2.61 17.02 -18.39
CA TYR A 65 -1.38 17.59 -18.93
C TYR A 65 -1.54 18.01 -20.39
N ALA A 66 -2.12 17.15 -21.24
CA ALA A 66 -2.42 17.51 -22.62
C ALA A 66 -3.38 18.70 -22.71
N GLY A 67 -4.43 18.71 -21.90
CA GLY A 67 -5.36 19.84 -21.79
C GLY A 67 -4.68 21.15 -21.38
N LEU A 68 -3.73 21.09 -20.44
CA LEU A 68 -2.94 22.24 -20.01
C LEU A 68 -2.09 22.81 -21.15
N LEU A 69 -1.48 21.96 -21.98
CA LEU A 69 -0.72 22.41 -23.16
C LEU A 69 -1.62 23.12 -24.17
N PHE A 70 -2.80 22.57 -24.46
CA PHE A 70 -3.79 23.21 -25.33
C PHE A 70 -4.29 24.54 -24.75
N LEU A 71 -4.53 24.59 -23.43
CA LEU A 71 -4.95 25.83 -22.77
C LEU A 71 -3.85 26.89 -22.81
N ALA A 72 -2.58 26.50 -22.62
CA ALA A 72 -1.44 27.40 -22.77
C ALA A 72 -1.32 27.95 -24.20
N ALA A 73 -1.49 27.10 -25.20
CA ALA A 73 -1.51 27.50 -26.60
C ALA A 73 -2.67 28.46 -26.90
N ALA A 74 -3.88 28.15 -26.43
CA ALA A 74 -5.06 29.00 -26.59
C ALA A 74 -4.89 30.36 -25.91
N ALA A 75 -4.36 30.39 -24.68
CA ALA A 75 -4.07 31.63 -23.96
C ALA A 75 -3.02 32.47 -24.69
N THR A 76 -1.96 31.83 -25.21
CA THR A 76 -0.93 32.49 -26.00
C THR A 76 -1.52 33.09 -27.28
N ALA A 77 -2.34 32.32 -28.00
CA ALA A 77 -3.02 32.77 -29.20
C ALA A 77 -3.96 33.96 -28.91
N ALA A 78 -4.76 33.87 -27.84
CA ALA A 78 -5.66 34.94 -27.43
C ALA A 78 -4.90 36.23 -27.07
N LEU A 79 -3.83 36.14 -26.29
CA LEU A 79 -3.00 37.31 -25.96
C LEU A 79 -2.30 37.89 -27.19
N SER A 80 -1.89 37.05 -28.15
CA SER A 80 -1.25 37.49 -29.39
C SER A 80 -2.14 38.36 -30.29
N LEU A 81 -3.45 38.41 -30.02
CA LEU A 81 -4.37 39.35 -30.68
C LEU A 81 -4.14 40.81 -30.23
N THR A 82 -3.50 41.02 -29.07
CA THR A 82 -3.30 42.34 -28.46
C THR A 82 -1.82 42.74 -28.35
N MET A 83 -0.90 41.79 -28.48
CA MET A 83 0.55 42.00 -28.35
C MET A 83 1.33 41.01 -29.24
N SER A 84 2.66 41.18 -29.33
CA SER A 84 3.49 40.25 -30.11
C SER A 84 3.44 38.83 -29.55
N LEU A 85 3.56 37.84 -30.45
CA LEU A 85 3.51 36.41 -30.09
C LEU A 85 4.57 36.03 -29.04
N TRP A 86 5.78 36.58 -29.15
CA TRP A 86 6.86 36.29 -28.20
C TRP A 86 6.54 36.81 -26.79
N ALA A 87 5.91 37.99 -26.68
CA ALA A 87 5.54 38.57 -25.38
C ALA A 87 4.40 37.77 -24.74
N ALA A 88 3.38 37.40 -25.53
CA ALA A 88 2.30 36.54 -25.10
C ALA A 88 2.82 35.19 -24.58
N ALA A 89 3.73 34.54 -25.32
CA ALA A 89 4.33 33.27 -24.92
C ALA A 89 5.09 33.40 -23.59
N LEU A 90 5.92 34.43 -23.42
CA LEU A 90 6.66 34.65 -22.17
C LEU A 90 5.74 34.87 -20.97
N ILE A 91 4.64 35.61 -21.13
CA ILE A 91 3.67 35.85 -20.06
C ILE A 91 3.01 34.53 -19.64
N VAL A 92 2.50 33.75 -20.60
CA VAL A 92 1.83 32.47 -20.32
C VAL A 92 2.82 31.49 -19.66
N THR A 93 4.03 31.38 -20.19
CA THR A 93 5.10 30.54 -19.61
C THR A 93 5.46 30.99 -18.19
N GLY A 94 5.57 32.30 -17.94
CA GLY A 94 5.83 32.84 -16.62
C GLY A 94 4.75 32.49 -15.60
N VAL A 95 3.47 32.60 -15.99
CA VAL A 95 2.33 32.21 -15.14
C VAL A 95 2.36 30.70 -14.83
N LEU A 96 2.64 29.86 -15.83
CA LEU A 96 2.74 28.41 -15.65
C LEU A 96 3.89 28.03 -14.71
N PHE A 97 5.05 28.68 -14.82
CA PHE A 97 6.16 28.45 -13.89
C PHE A 97 5.85 28.91 -12.47
N ALA A 98 5.17 30.04 -12.30
CA ALA A 98 4.72 30.48 -10.98
C ALA A 98 3.76 29.46 -10.35
N LEU A 99 2.79 28.96 -11.12
CA LEU A 99 1.88 27.91 -10.67
C LEU A 99 2.64 26.62 -10.31
N ALA A 100 3.60 26.20 -11.15
CA ALA A 100 4.43 25.03 -10.90
C ALA A 100 5.27 25.19 -9.63
N ALA A 101 5.84 26.37 -9.37
CA ALA A 101 6.59 26.65 -8.15
C ALA A 101 5.71 26.53 -6.89
N VAL A 102 4.48 27.05 -6.94
CA VAL A 102 3.51 26.92 -5.83
C VAL A 102 3.11 25.47 -5.60
N LEU A 103 2.80 24.73 -6.67
CA LEU A 103 2.49 23.29 -6.60
C LEU A 103 3.66 22.48 -6.04
N ALA A 104 4.88 22.77 -6.48
CA ALA A 104 6.08 22.10 -5.98
C ALA A 104 6.33 22.41 -4.50
N ALA A 105 6.17 23.67 -4.08
CA ALA A 105 6.35 24.08 -2.69
C ALA A 105 5.30 23.43 -1.77
N THR A 106 4.04 23.46 -2.16
CA THR A 106 2.94 22.82 -1.41
C THR A 106 3.06 21.31 -1.37
N GLY A 107 3.38 20.67 -2.51
CA GLY A 107 3.65 19.23 -2.59
C GLY A 107 4.79 18.82 -1.66
N ARG A 108 5.90 19.56 -1.69
CA ARG A 108 7.05 19.33 -0.79
C ARG A 108 6.66 19.50 0.68
N ALA A 109 5.83 20.50 1.02
CA ALA A 109 5.35 20.70 2.38
C ALA A 109 4.46 19.53 2.85
N GLN A 110 3.58 19.02 1.98
CA GLN A 110 2.72 17.87 2.29
C GLN A 110 3.54 16.59 2.46
N LEU A 111 4.53 16.35 1.57
CA LEU A 111 5.46 15.23 1.69
C LEU A 111 6.25 15.28 3.01
N ARG A 112 6.72 16.45 3.42
CA ARG A 112 7.41 16.62 4.71
C ARG A 112 6.52 16.36 5.92
N ARG A 113 5.21 16.62 5.82
CA ARG A 113 4.24 16.34 6.89
C ARG A 113 3.79 14.88 6.94
N ALA A 114 3.75 14.22 5.79
CA ALA A 114 3.34 12.82 5.65
C ALA A 114 4.51 11.84 5.76
N ALA A 115 5.76 12.32 5.72
CA ALA A 115 6.92 11.48 5.92
C ALA A 115 6.90 10.93 7.35
N PRO A 116 7.08 9.61 7.54
CA PRO A 116 7.36 9.07 8.87
C PRO A 116 8.59 9.76 9.46
N PRO A 117 8.70 9.85 10.81
CA PRO A 117 9.86 10.44 11.46
C PRO A 117 11.12 9.87 10.84
N THR A 118 12.09 10.74 10.58
CA THR A 118 13.37 10.31 9.99
C THR A 118 13.98 9.21 10.88
N PRO A 119 14.76 8.27 10.33
CA PRO A 119 15.37 7.19 11.12
C PRO A 119 16.10 7.72 12.37
N GLU A 120 16.68 8.91 12.30
CA GLU A 120 17.33 9.59 13.43
C GLU A 120 16.34 9.99 14.54
N GLU A 121 15.18 10.54 14.19
CA GLU A 121 14.11 10.87 15.14
C GLU A 121 13.47 9.61 15.75
N ALA A 122 13.30 8.54 14.96
CA ALA A 122 12.80 7.25 15.43
C ALA A 122 13.81 6.55 16.37
N LEU A 123 15.11 6.63 16.07
CA LEU A 123 16.16 6.13 16.97
C LEU A 123 16.27 6.97 18.25
N GLY A 124 16.02 8.27 18.14
CA GLY A 124 15.94 9.19 19.28
C GLY A 124 14.78 8.84 20.22
N SER A 125 13.58 8.62 19.69
CA SER A 125 12.41 8.25 20.51
C SER A 125 12.63 6.91 21.22
N VAL A 126 13.20 5.91 20.54
CA VAL A 126 13.52 4.61 21.16
C VAL A 126 14.58 4.77 22.25
N ARG A 127 15.58 5.65 22.09
CA ARG A 127 16.57 5.94 23.15
C ARG A 127 15.91 6.56 24.37
N THR A 128 15.03 7.53 24.17
CA THR A 128 14.27 8.19 25.24
C THR A 128 13.38 7.19 25.98
N ASP A 129 12.68 6.33 25.25
CA ASP A 129 11.83 5.28 25.83
C ASP A 129 12.65 4.29 26.67
N VAL A 130 13.86 3.94 26.22
CA VAL A 130 14.79 3.06 26.96
C VAL A 130 15.36 3.73 28.21
N GLU A 131 15.67 5.03 28.14
CA GLU A 131 16.13 5.81 29.30
C GLU A 131 15.03 5.94 30.37
N GLU A 132 13.78 6.19 29.95
CA GLU A 132 12.65 6.28 30.88
C GLU A 132 12.37 4.94 31.58
N ILE A 133 12.46 3.82 30.86
CA ILE A 133 12.33 2.47 31.44
C ILE A 133 13.48 2.18 32.42
N LYS A 134 14.72 2.57 32.09
CA LYS A 134 15.88 2.41 32.98
C LYS A 134 15.75 3.24 34.25
N GLU A 135 15.26 4.47 34.17
CA GLU A 135 15.07 5.35 35.33
C GLU A 135 13.98 4.79 36.26
N ARG A 136 12.89 4.24 35.69
CA ARG A 136 11.83 3.58 36.47
C ARG A 136 12.26 2.26 37.12
N ALA A 137 13.25 1.56 36.55
CA ALA A 137 13.79 0.32 37.11
C ALA A 137 14.89 0.53 38.17
N HIS A 138 15.36 1.76 38.37
CA HIS A 138 16.37 2.11 39.37
C HIS A 138 15.79 2.84 40.61
N ARG A 139 14.47 3.01 40.70
CA ARG A 139 13.78 3.46 41.93
C ARG A 139 13.17 2.30 42.70
#